data_AF-A0A3D3RCV0-F1
#
_entry.id   AF-A0A3D3RCV0-F1
#
_cell.length_a   1.000
_cell.length_b   1.000
_cell.length_c   1.000
_cell.angle_alpha   90.00
_cell.angle_beta   90.00
_cell.angle_gamma   90.00
#
_symmetry.space_group_name_H-M   'P 1'
#
loop_
_entity.id
_entity.type
_entity.pdbx_description
1 polymer ?
#
loop_
_entity_poly.entity_id
_entity_poly.type
_entity_poly.pdbx_seq_one_letter_code
_entity_poly.pdbx_strand_id
1 'polypeptide(L)'
;MVPTMKKPVIFLCFLPGLLWICQAQQERILNPLQAEKPEKKTEQHDPKSLPATVDEARIRAKILHETIHGSLQVMHRDFFLEDESIAIPSHSLEDVFKELDREYGIKVRWLAVNAKAMSIDNEPVTDFEKEAVKVLSTGKPVYEQVADRKFQFAGSIRLASQCLKCHLPRRTSNQDRVAGLVISMPLKKGN
;
A
#
# COMPACT_ATOMS: atom_id res chain seq x y z
N MET A 1 37.44 75.66 38.51
CA MET A 1 37.75 75.45 37.09
C MET A 1 38.34 74.06 36.94
N VAL A 2 37.80 73.28 36.00
CA VAL A 2 37.86 71.81 35.90
C VAL A 2 39.23 71.33 35.35
N PRO A 3 39.65 70.08 35.67
CA PRO A 3 39.86 69.15 34.57
C PRO A 3 39.23 67.77 34.82
N THR A 4 38.38 67.37 33.88
CA THR A 4 37.71 66.08 33.75
C THR A 4 38.68 65.04 33.20
N MET A 5 38.92 63.98 33.97
CA MET A 5 39.61 62.77 33.51
C MET A 5 38.68 61.91 32.65
N LYS A 6 39.14 61.56 31.46
CA LYS A 6 38.53 60.62 30.52
C LYS A 6 38.58 59.18 31.08
N LYS A 7 37.50 58.41 30.91
CA LYS A 7 37.50 56.94 31.05
C LYS A 7 37.28 56.29 29.68
N PRO A 8 37.89 55.14 29.39
CA PRO A 8 37.85 54.51 28.08
C PRO A 8 36.54 53.76 27.85
N VAL A 9 36.03 53.84 26.62
CA VAL A 9 34.91 53.02 26.14
C VAL A 9 35.49 51.69 25.67
N ILE A 10 35.17 50.60 26.36
CA ILE A 10 35.42 49.24 25.87
C ILE A 10 34.26 48.87 24.95
N PHE A 11 34.56 48.73 23.68
CA PHE A 11 33.63 48.32 22.63
C PHE A 11 33.45 46.79 22.72
N LEU A 12 32.35 46.33 23.30
CA LEU A 12 32.00 44.91 23.32
C LEU A 12 31.30 44.58 22.00
N CYS A 13 32.03 44.02 21.04
CA CYS A 13 31.46 43.45 19.81
C CYS A 13 30.63 42.20 20.17
N PHE A 14 29.32 42.37 20.33
CA PHE A 14 28.37 41.25 20.32
C PHE A 14 28.16 40.80 18.86
N LEU A 15 28.74 39.67 18.48
CA LEU A 15 28.44 38.93 17.26
C LEU A 15 27.00 38.38 17.36
N PRO A 16 26.00 38.88 16.61
CA PRO A 16 24.62 38.41 16.71
C PRO A 16 24.37 37.12 15.92
N GLY A 17 25.39 36.57 15.25
CA GLY A 17 25.24 35.50 14.26
C GLY A 17 25.12 34.07 14.82
N LEU A 18 25.62 33.80 16.03
CA LEU A 18 25.62 32.42 16.56
C LEU A 18 24.35 32.04 17.34
N LEU A 19 23.56 33.01 17.82
CA LEU A 19 22.34 32.69 18.56
C LEU A 19 21.19 32.24 17.64
N TRP A 20 21.21 32.65 16.36
CA TRP A 20 20.11 32.35 15.43
C TRP A 20 20.20 30.95 14.81
N ILE A 21 21.42 30.40 14.70
CA ILE A 21 21.64 29.05 14.17
C ILE A 21 21.16 27.97 15.17
N CYS A 22 21.27 28.23 16.48
CA CYS A 22 20.76 27.31 17.51
C CYS A 22 19.23 27.25 17.60
N GLN A 23 18.50 28.33 17.32
CA GLN A 23 17.03 28.30 17.40
C GLN A 23 16.37 27.56 16.23
N ALA A 24 16.97 27.62 15.02
CA ALA A 24 16.40 26.96 13.85
C ALA A 24 16.60 25.43 13.83
N GLN A 25 17.62 24.90 14.52
CA GLN A 25 17.82 23.45 14.66
C GLN A 25 16.97 22.83 15.78
N GLN A 26 16.61 23.59 16.81
CA GLN A 26 15.89 23.07 17.97
C GLN A 26 14.44 22.65 17.62
N GLU A 27 13.77 23.35 16.70
CA GLU A 27 12.37 23.04 16.34
C GLU A 27 12.20 21.81 15.42
N ARG A 28 13.28 21.31 14.80
CA ARG A 28 13.22 20.08 13.96
C ARG A 28 13.52 18.78 14.71
N ILE A 29 13.96 18.85 15.97
CA ILE A 29 14.51 17.68 16.69
C ILE A 29 13.49 17.05 17.68
N LEU A 30 12.34 17.68 17.94
CA LEU A 30 11.39 17.18 18.96
C LEU A 30 9.93 17.28 18.51
N ASN A 31 9.57 16.68 17.38
CA ASN A 31 8.24 16.08 17.31
C ASN A 31 8.38 14.62 17.75
N PRO A 32 8.09 14.27 19.03
CA PRO A 32 8.04 12.87 19.40
C PRO A 32 7.01 12.18 18.51
N LEU A 33 7.36 11.01 17.97
CA LEU A 33 6.39 10.13 17.33
C LEU A 33 5.33 9.79 18.37
N GLN A 34 4.23 10.55 18.37
CA GLN A 34 3.08 10.28 19.22
C GLN A 34 2.31 9.11 18.61
N ALA A 35 1.80 8.23 19.46
CA ALA A 35 0.89 7.18 19.02
C ALA A 35 -0.29 7.84 18.30
N GLU A 36 -0.53 7.42 17.06
CA GLU A 36 -1.60 7.98 16.24
C GLU A 36 -2.94 7.70 16.92
N LYS A 37 -3.64 8.76 17.31
CA LYS A 37 -5.02 8.65 17.77
C LYS A 37 -5.89 8.47 16.52
N PRO A 38 -6.82 7.51 16.48
CA PRO A 38 -7.66 7.33 15.29
C PRO A 38 -8.52 8.59 15.08
N GLU A 39 -8.08 9.47 14.18
CA GLU A 39 -8.91 10.56 13.68
C GLU A 39 -9.78 10.03 12.54
N LYS A 40 -11.08 10.26 12.66
CA LYS A 40 -12.04 9.92 11.61
C LYS A 40 -11.89 10.92 10.46
N LYS A 41 -10.94 10.67 9.56
CA LYS A 41 -10.72 11.42 8.32
C LYS A 41 -11.91 11.17 7.40
N THR A 42 -12.61 12.23 7.00
CA THR A 42 -13.73 12.15 6.05
C THR A 42 -13.23 11.59 4.72
N GLU A 43 -13.98 10.66 4.11
CA GLU A 43 -13.68 9.93 2.86
C GLU A 43 -13.59 10.84 1.62
N GLN A 44 -12.61 11.74 1.59
CA GLN A 44 -12.24 12.51 0.40
C GLN A 44 -10.74 12.34 0.19
N HIS A 45 -10.38 11.42 -0.70
CA HIS A 45 -9.00 11.24 -1.16
C HIS A 45 -8.54 12.51 -1.87
N ASP A 46 -7.29 12.93 -1.63
CA ASP A 46 -6.71 14.09 -2.30
C ASP A 46 -6.78 13.88 -3.82
N PRO A 47 -7.54 14.69 -4.57
CA PRO A 47 -7.64 14.54 -6.03
C PRO A 47 -6.30 14.66 -6.76
N LYS A 48 -5.26 15.21 -6.10
CA LYS A 48 -3.90 15.28 -6.63
C LYS A 48 -3.15 13.94 -6.55
N SER A 49 -3.55 13.03 -5.67
CA SER A 49 -2.92 11.71 -5.52
C SER A 49 -3.42 10.71 -6.57
N LEU A 50 -4.54 10.99 -7.22
CA LEU A 50 -5.17 10.10 -8.20
C LEU A 50 -4.36 10.04 -9.51
N PRO A 51 -4.27 8.86 -10.16
CA PRO A 51 -3.66 8.73 -11.48
C PRO A 51 -4.34 9.63 -12.51
N ALA A 52 -3.55 10.40 -13.25
CA ALA A 52 -4.04 11.27 -14.31
C ALA A 52 -4.34 10.51 -15.61
N THR A 53 -3.68 9.37 -15.83
CA THR A 53 -3.84 8.56 -17.04
C THR A 53 -4.05 7.08 -16.71
N VAL A 54 -4.58 6.33 -17.69
CA VAL A 54 -4.71 4.87 -17.60
C VAL A 54 -3.35 4.21 -17.50
N ASP A 55 -2.34 4.72 -18.20
CA ASP A 55 -0.99 4.16 -18.16
C ASP A 55 -0.34 4.32 -16.79
N GLU A 56 -0.54 5.47 -16.15
CA GLU A 56 -0.10 5.70 -14.79
C GLU A 56 -0.80 4.76 -13.81
N ALA A 57 -2.13 4.61 -13.91
CA ALA A 57 -2.89 3.69 -13.07
C ALA A 57 -2.42 2.24 -13.25
N ARG A 58 -2.16 1.82 -14.49
CA ARG A 58 -1.64 0.49 -14.81
C ARG A 58 -0.27 0.24 -14.19
N ILE A 59 0.66 1.19 -14.31
CA ILE A 59 1.99 1.06 -13.72
C ILE A 59 1.90 0.95 -12.20
N ARG A 60 1.10 1.83 -11.55
CA ARG A 60 0.87 1.78 -10.11
C ARG A 60 0.24 0.45 -9.67
N ALA A 61 -0.74 -0.05 -10.42
CA ALA A 61 -1.38 -1.34 -10.12
C ALA A 61 -0.40 -2.51 -10.24
N LYS A 62 0.48 -2.51 -11.25
CA LYS A 62 1.51 -3.54 -11.40
C LYS A 62 2.52 -3.53 -10.26
N ILE A 63 2.96 -2.35 -9.82
CA ILE A 63 3.89 -2.21 -8.69
C ILE A 63 3.23 -2.69 -7.40
N LEU A 64 1.99 -2.25 -7.13
CA LEU A 64 1.23 -2.73 -5.96
C LEU A 64 0.99 -4.23 -6.01
N HIS A 65 0.66 -4.77 -7.18
CA HIS A 65 0.49 -6.21 -7.37
C HIS A 65 1.75 -6.97 -7.00
N GLU A 66 2.90 -6.61 -7.58
CA GLU A 66 4.18 -7.27 -7.29
C GLU A 66 4.53 -7.16 -5.81
N THR A 67 4.29 -5.99 -5.21
CA THR A 67 4.60 -5.74 -3.80
C THR A 67 3.76 -6.64 -2.89
N ILE A 68 2.44 -6.63 -3.06
CA ILE A 68 1.50 -7.37 -2.22
C ILE A 68 1.62 -8.88 -2.46
N HIS A 69 1.76 -9.29 -3.73
CA HIS A 69 2.04 -10.68 -4.12
C HIS A 69 3.34 -11.18 -3.47
N GLY A 70 4.43 -10.43 -3.62
CA GLY A 70 5.74 -10.79 -3.09
C GLY A 70 5.72 -10.89 -1.57
N SER A 71 5.11 -9.90 -0.90
CA SER A 71 4.89 -9.93 0.55
C SER A 71 4.10 -11.17 0.97
N LEU A 72 3.00 -11.50 0.29
CA LEU A 72 2.19 -12.68 0.60
C LEU A 72 3.01 -13.97 0.48
N GLN A 73 3.86 -14.08 -0.54
CA GLN A 73 4.72 -15.25 -0.74
C GLN A 73 5.78 -15.39 0.35
N VAL A 74 6.45 -14.29 0.68
CA VAL A 74 7.44 -14.26 1.78
C VAL A 74 6.75 -14.62 3.10
N MET A 75 5.56 -14.08 3.37
CA MET A 75 4.82 -14.38 4.59
C MET A 75 4.43 -15.85 4.72
N HIS A 76 3.95 -16.46 3.65
CA HIS A 76 3.67 -17.89 3.64
C HIS A 76 4.91 -18.76 3.81
N ARG A 77 6.05 -18.35 3.26
CA ARG A 77 7.29 -19.13 3.30
C ARG A 77 7.97 -19.05 4.67
N ASP A 78 8.06 -17.84 5.22
CA ASP A 78 8.95 -17.55 6.36
C ASP A 78 8.22 -17.49 7.70
N PHE A 79 6.91 -17.22 7.71
CA PHE A 79 6.15 -16.97 8.94
C PHE A 79 4.92 -17.86 9.11
N PHE A 80 4.54 -18.66 8.11
CA PHE A 80 3.37 -19.51 8.19
C PHE A 80 3.71 -20.99 8.43
N LEU A 81 3.23 -21.50 9.55
CA LEU A 81 3.26 -22.89 9.96
C LEU A 81 1.80 -23.34 10.15
N GLU A 82 1.40 -24.38 9.42
CA GLU A 82 0.00 -24.79 9.25
C GLU A 82 -0.76 -24.93 10.58
N ASP A 83 -0.14 -25.52 11.59
CA ASP A 83 -0.75 -25.81 12.90
C ASP A 83 -0.35 -24.84 14.02
N GLU A 84 0.63 -23.96 13.78
CA GLU A 84 1.25 -23.13 14.83
C GLU A 84 1.00 -21.63 14.62
N SER A 85 0.67 -21.20 13.40
CA SER A 85 0.49 -19.79 13.10
C SER A 85 -0.81 -19.23 13.66
N ILE A 86 -0.68 -18.12 14.38
CA ILE A 86 -1.79 -17.38 14.99
C ILE A 86 -2.67 -16.68 13.93
N ALA A 87 -2.08 -16.33 12.78
CA ALA A 87 -2.76 -15.60 11.71
C ALA A 87 -2.54 -16.21 10.32
N ILE A 88 -3.56 -16.14 9.48
CA ILE A 88 -3.47 -16.49 8.06
C ILE A 88 -2.76 -15.36 7.32
N PRO A 89 -1.69 -15.62 6.55
CA PRO A 89 -0.90 -14.56 5.92
C PRO A 89 -1.70 -13.60 5.04
N SER A 90 -2.71 -14.09 4.31
CA SER A 90 -3.57 -13.24 3.49
C SER A 90 -4.42 -12.27 4.31
N HIS A 91 -4.91 -12.68 5.48
CA HIS A 91 -5.68 -11.82 6.37
C HIS A 91 -4.80 -10.74 7.00
N SER A 92 -3.54 -11.04 7.32
CA SER A 92 -2.60 -10.07 7.89
C SER A 92 -2.32 -8.86 6.99
N LEU A 93 -2.61 -8.95 5.69
CA LEU A 93 -2.45 -7.85 4.74
C LEU A 93 -3.75 -7.05 4.51
N GLU A 94 -4.89 -7.50 5.01
CA GLU A 94 -6.17 -6.83 4.77
C GLU A 94 -6.24 -5.44 5.43
N ASP A 95 -5.57 -5.25 6.56
CA ASP A 95 -5.44 -3.92 7.15
C ASP A 95 -4.63 -2.98 6.25
N VAL A 96 -3.58 -3.47 5.58
CA VAL A 96 -2.86 -2.69 4.56
C VAL A 96 -3.79 -2.28 3.42
N PHE A 97 -4.74 -3.14 3.03
CA PHE A 97 -5.72 -2.80 1.99
C PHE A 97 -6.69 -1.71 2.45
N LYS A 98 -7.09 -1.72 3.72
CA LYS A 98 -7.90 -0.64 4.32
C LYS A 98 -7.16 0.69 4.33
N GLU A 99 -5.85 0.67 4.61
CA GLU A 99 -5.02 1.88 4.56
C GLU A 99 -4.89 2.43 3.13
N LEU A 100 -4.73 1.55 2.13
CA LEU A 100 -4.71 1.95 0.72
C LEU A 100 -6.03 2.57 0.26
N ASP A 101 -7.16 2.03 0.70
CA ASP A 101 -8.47 2.62 0.44
C ASP A 101 -8.57 3.97 1.17
N ARG A 102 -8.26 4.03 2.47
CA ARG A 102 -8.39 5.25 3.27
C ARG A 102 -7.55 6.41 2.72
N GLU A 103 -6.29 6.19 2.41
CA GLU A 103 -5.39 7.27 2.00
C GLU A 103 -5.48 7.61 0.51
N TYR A 104 -5.77 6.63 -0.36
CA TYR A 104 -5.66 6.80 -1.81
C TYR A 104 -6.92 6.39 -2.60
N GLY A 105 -7.94 5.85 -1.95
CA GLY A 105 -9.14 5.30 -2.59
C GLY A 105 -8.84 4.05 -3.42
N ILE A 106 -7.69 3.41 -3.18
CA ILE A 106 -7.25 2.23 -3.91
C ILE A 106 -7.84 1.02 -3.20
N LYS A 107 -8.82 0.39 -3.84
CA LYS A 107 -9.44 -0.82 -3.30
C LYS A 107 -8.65 -2.03 -3.76
N VAL A 108 -8.25 -2.86 -2.80
CA VAL A 108 -7.50 -4.08 -3.04
C VAL A 108 -8.22 -5.25 -2.37
N ARG A 109 -8.30 -6.39 -3.05
CA ARG A 109 -8.86 -7.63 -2.48
C ARG A 109 -8.29 -8.87 -3.15
N TRP A 110 -8.29 -9.98 -2.41
CA TRP A 110 -7.96 -11.30 -2.93
C TRP A 110 -9.07 -11.82 -3.84
N LEU A 111 -8.71 -12.69 -4.78
CA LEU A 111 -9.63 -13.32 -5.73
C LEU A 111 -9.31 -14.81 -5.88
N ALA A 112 -10.30 -15.66 -5.67
CA ALA A 112 -10.22 -17.07 -6.04
C ALA A 112 -10.40 -17.21 -7.55
N VAL A 113 -9.46 -17.90 -8.22
CA VAL A 113 -9.48 -18.07 -9.69
C VAL A 113 -9.76 -19.52 -10.06
N ASN A 114 -8.79 -20.42 -9.87
CA ASN A 114 -8.95 -21.84 -10.18
C ASN A 114 -8.54 -22.77 -9.03
N ALA A 115 -8.45 -22.22 -7.83
CA ALA A 115 -8.26 -22.94 -6.57
C ALA A 115 -9.41 -22.62 -5.61
N LYS A 116 -9.51 -23.38 -4.51
CA LYS A 116 -10.55 -23.15 -3.50
C LYS A 116 -10.44 -21.72 -2.93
N ALA A 117 -11.58 -21.05 -2.78
CA ALA A 117 -11.66 -19.79 -2.05
C ALA A 117 -11.39 -20.07 -0.55
N MET A 118 -10.37 -19.39 0.02
CA MET A 118 -10.02 -19.54 1.44
C MET A 118 -10.96 -18.74 2.36
N SER A 119 -11.64 -17.74 1.81
CA SER A 119 -12.73 -16.99 2.45
C SER A 119 -13.86 -16.82 1.43
N ILE A 120 -15.10 -16.73 1.91
CA ILE A 120 -16.26 -16.37 1.09
C ILE A 120 -16.06 -15.01 0.42
N ASP A 121 -15.33 -14.12 1.10
CA ASP A 121 -15.01 -12.80 0.59
C ASP A 121 -14.04 -12.82 -0.58
N ASN A 122 -13.48 -13.96 -0.96
CA ASN A 122 -12.55 -14.06 -2.10
C ASN A 122 -13.24 -14.58 -3.37
N GLU A 123 -14.51 -14.91 -3.31
CA GLU A 123 -15.25 -15.34 -4.50
C GLU A 123 -15.45 -14.18 -5.50
N PRO A 124 -15.48 -14.46 -6.82
CA PRO A 124 -15.77 -13.44 -7.82
C PRO A 124 -17.24 -13.00 -7.74
N VAL A 125 -17.49 -11.72 -7.49
CA VAL A 125 -18.85 -11.17 -7.33
C VAL A 125 -19.23 -10.29 -8.51
N THR A 126 -18.34 -9.39 -8.89
CA THR A 126 -18.56 -8.41 -9.97
C THR A 126 -18.33 -9.01 -11.35
N ASP A 127 -18.87 -8.37 -12.39
CA ASP A 127 -18.66 -8.83 -13.77
C ASP A 127 -17.19 -8.73 -14.20
N PHE A 128 -16.49 -7.70 -13.73
CA PHE A 128 -15.03 -7.59 -13.89
C PHE A 128 -14.31 -8.80 -13.29
N GLU A 129 -14.63 -9.19 -12.05
CA GLU A 129 -13.99 -10.33 -11.37
C GLU A 129 -14.30 -11.66 -12.08
N LYS A 130 -15.54 -11.87 -12.52
CA LYS A 130 -15.91 -13.07 -13.27
C LYS A 130 -15.12 -13.19 -14.57
N GLU A 131 -14.94 -12.08 -15.28
CA GLU A 131 -14.13 -12.06 -16.50
C GLU A 131 -12.64 -12.22 -16.20
N ALA A 132 -12.15 -11.58 -15.14
CA ALA A 132 -10.79 -11.78 -14.66
C ALA A 132 -10.53 -13.26 -14.35
N VAL A 133 -11.45 -13.96 -13.67
CA VAL A 133 -11.30 -15.39 -13.38
C VAL A 133 -11.17 -16.20 -14.66
N LYS A 134 -12.02 -15.95 -15.67
CA LYS A 134 -11.90 -16.64 -16.97
C LYS A 134 -10.53 -16.41 -17.59
N VAL A 135 -10.10 -15.16 -17.69
CA VAL A 135 -8.83 -14.77 -18.32
C VAL A 135 -7.61 -15.33 -17.57
N LEU A 136 -7.57 -15.18 -16.25
CA LEU A 136 -6.45 -15.64 -15.43
C LEU A 136 -6.40 -17.17 -15.37
N SER A 137 -7.54 -17.86 -15.41
CA SER A 137 -7.59 -19.33 -15.40
C SER A 137 -6.97 -19.97 -16.65
N THR A 138 -6.88 -19.26 -17.78
CA THR A 138 -6.18 -19.72 -18.98
C THR A 138 -4.67 -19.48 -18.93
N GLY A 139 -4.12 -19.04 -17.79
CA GLY A 139 -2.70 -18.76 -17.61
C GLY A 139 -2.25 -17.37 -18.07
N LYS A 140 -3.17 -16.47 -18.42
CA LYS A 140 -2.80 -15.07 -18.67
C LYS A 140 -2.45 -14.39 -17.34
N PRO A 141 -1.38 -13.58 -17.29
CA PRO A 141 -0.90 -13.02 -16.02
C PRO A 141 -1.78 -11.90 -15.49
N VAL A 142 -2.50 -11.20 -16.37
CA VAL A 142 -3.27 -10.00 -16.02
C VAL A 142 -4.54 -9.87 -16.85
N TYR A 143 -5.55 -9.24 -16.26
CA TYR A 143 -6.74 -8.70 -16.92
C TYR A 143 -6.97 -7.26 -16.42
N GLU A 144 -7.33 -6.35 -17.31
CA GLU A 144 -7.59 -4.96 -16.96
C GLU A 144 -8.79 -4.40 -17.73
N GLN A 145 -9.47 -3.45 -17.10
CA GLN A 145 -10.62 -2.75 -17.68
C GLN A 145 -10.64 -1.30 -17.20
N VAL A 146 -11.17 -0.41 -18.02
CA VAL A 146 -11.51 0.97 -17.63
C VAL A 146 -13.00 1.17 -17.85
N ALA A 147 -13.70 1.59 -16.80
CA ALA A 147 -15.12 1.95 -16.85
C ALA A 147 -15.40 3.07 -15.84
N ASP A 148 -16.24 4.04 -16.17
CA ASP A 148 -16.73 5.06 -15.24
C ASP A 148 -15.65 5.79 -14.42
N ARG A 149 -14.54 6.16 -15.08
CA ARG A 149 -13.35 6.79 -14.44
C ARG A 149 -12.71 5.93 -13.35
N LYS A 150 -12.83 4.61 -13.47
CA LYS A 150 -12.21 3.64 -12.59
C LYS A 150 -11.36 2.71 -13.44
N PHE A 151 -10.10 2.59 -13.07
CA PHE A 151 -9.20 1.59 -13.61
C PHE A 151 -9.28 0.34 -12.72
N GLN A 152 -9.53 -0.82 -13.31
CA GLN A 152 -9.55 -2.10 -12.61
C GLN A 152 -8.48 -3.02 -13.21
N PHE A 153 -7.74 -3.67 -12.33
CA PHE A 153 -6.66 -4.58 -12.65
C PHE A 153 -6.83 -5.85 -11.82
N ALA A 154 -6.64 -7.00 -12.45
CA ALA A 154 -6.55 -8.29 -11.79
C ALA A 154 -5.25 -8.97 -12.23
N GLY A 155 -4.35 -9.20 -11.28
CA GLY A 155 -3.09 -9.90 -11.53
C GLY A 155 -3.09 -11.30 -10.91
N SER A 156 -2.57 -12.28 -11.63
CA SER A 156 -2.44 -13.66 -11.14
C SER A 156 -1.47 -13.76 -9.97
N ILE A 157 -1.77 -14.62 -9.00
CA ILE A 157 -0.85 -15.06 -7.95
C ILE A 157 -0.63 -16.54 -8.14
N ARG A 158 0.59 -16.95 -8.53
CA ARG A 158 0.93 -18.36 -8.66
C ARG A 158 0.90 -19.04 -7.29
N LEU A 159 0.15 -20.14 -7.19
CA LEU A 159 0.13 -20.98 -6.00
C LEU A 159 1.20 -22.07 -6.14
N ALA A 160 2.34 -21.86 -5.48
CA ALA A 160 3.41 -22.85 -5.42
C ALA A 160 3.00 -24.08 -4.60
N SER A 161 3.80 -25.16 -4.67
CA SER A 161 3.49 -26.45 -4.02
C SER A 161 3.10 -26.32 -2.54
N GLN A 162 3.78 -25.47 -1.76
CA GLN A 162 3.42 -25.24 -0.36
C GLN A 162 2.03 -24.59 -0.20
N CYS A 163 1.66 -23.68 -1.08
CA CYS A 163 0.34 -23.03 -1.07
C CYS A 163 -0.78 -24.04 -1.38
N LEU A 164 -0.49 -25.04 -2.21
CA LEU A 164 -1.49 -26.02 -2.64
C LEU A 164 -1.93 -26.99 -1.56
N LYS A 165 -1.20 -27.11 -0.45
CA LYS A 165 -1.63 -27.91 0.70
C LYS A 165 -3.00 -27.44 1.22
N CYS A 166 -3.17 -26.13 1.40
CA CYS A 166 -4.41 -25.54 1.90
C CYS A 166 -5.39 -25.18 0.76
N HIS A 167 -4.87 -24.70 -0.37
CA HIS A 167 -5.71 -24.26 -1.49
C HIS A 167 -6.28 -25.41 -2.35
N LEU A 168 -5.68 -26.60 -2.26
CA LEU A 168 -6.09 -27.79 -3.02
C LEU A 168 -5.69 -29.10 -2.30
N PRO A 169 -6.21 -29.37 -1.07
CA PRO A 169 -5.74 -30.47 -0.20
C PRO A 169 -5.94 -31.87 -0.79
N ARG A 170 -6.85 -32.03 -1.76
CA ARG A 170 -7.12 -33.30 -2.47
C ARG A 170 -6.79 -33.18 -3.95
N ARG A 171 -5.62 -32.63 -4.27
CA ARG A 171 -5.19 -32.41 -5.64
C ARG A 171 -5.10 -33.72 -6.43
N THR A 172 -5.82 -33.77 -7.55
CA THR A 172 -5.82 -34.92 -8.50
C THR A 172 -5.07 -34.64 -9.80
N SER A 173 -4.48 -33.45 -9.94
CA SER A 173 -3.85 -32.98 -11.18
C SER A 173 -2.63 -32.10 -10.90
N ASN A 174 -1.63 -32.10 -11.79
CA ASN A 174 -0.44 -31.25 -11.71
C ASN A 174 -0.58 -29.94 -12.49
N GLN A 175 -1.77 -29.64 -13.00
CA GLN A 175 -2.05 -28.36 -13.66
C GLN A 175 -1.78 -27.20 -12.69
N ASP A 176 -1.15 -26.13 -13.20
CA ASP A 176 -0.87 -24.95 -12.41
C ASP A 176 -2.17 -24.36 -11.82
N ARG A 177 -2.01 -23.70 -10.68
CA ARG A 177 -3.10 -23.05 -9.97
C ARG A 177 -2.70 -21.63 -9.63
N VAL A 178 -3.67 -20.75 -9.74
CA VAL A 178 -3.52 -19.34 -9.46
C VAL A 178 -4.65 -18.86 -8.56
N ALA A 179 -4.32 -17.95 -7.67
CA ALA A 179 -5.27 -16.99 -7.12
C ALA A 179 -5.12 -15.68 -7.91
N GLY A 180 -5.81 -14.63 -7.48
CA GLY A 180 -5.69 -13.30 -8.04
C GLY A 180 -5.68 -12.23 -6.96
N LEU A 181 -5.23 -11.04 -7.36
CA LEU A 181 -5.36 -9.81 -6.60
C LEU A 181 -6.04 -8.78 -7.49
N VAL A 182 -7.18 -8.27 -7.05
CA VAL A 182 -7.92 -7.21 -7.72
C VAL A 182 -7.53 -5.88 -7.10
N ILE A 183 -7.19 -4.94 -7.97
CA ILE A 183 -6.84 -3.56 -7.62
C ILE A 183 -7.75 -2.64 -8.43
N SER A 184 -8.44 -1.73 -7.74
CA SER A 184 -9.31 -0.74 -8.35
C SER A 184 -8.85 0.65 -7.92
N MET A 185 -8.62 1.52 -8.90
CA MET A 185 -8.18 2.90 -8.68
C MET A 185 -9.15 3.89 -9.35
N PRO A 186 -9.62 4.92 -8.64
CA PRO A 186 -10.28 6.04 -9.30
C PRO A 186 -9.27 6.82 -10.13
N LEU A 187 -9.69 7.26 -11.32
CA LEU A 187 -8.92 8.12 -12.20
C LEU A 187 -9.28 9.58 -11.96
N LYS A 188 -8.29 10.45 -12.12
CA LYS A 188 -8.52 11.90 -12.13
C LYS A 188 -9.53 12.25 -13.22
N LYS A 189 -10.37 13.27 -12.96
CA LYS A 189 -11.26 13.80 -13.99
C LYS A 189 -10.39 14.34 -15.14
N GLY A 190 -10.65 13.89 -16.36
CA GLY A 190 -10.03 14.49 -17.55
C GLY A 190 -10.39 15.97 -17.60
N ASN A 191 -9.41 16.82 -17.91
CA ASN A 191 -9.65 18.23 -18.19
C ASN A 191 -10.41 18.38 -19.52
#